data_AF-A0A1H1MN56-F1
#
_entry.id   AF-A0A1H1MN56-F1
#
_cell.length_a   1.000
_cell.length_b   1.000
_cell.length_c   1.000
_cell.angle_alpha   90.00
_cell.angle_beta   90.00
_cell.angle_gamma   90.00
#
_symmetry.space_group_name_H-M   'P 1'
#
loop_
_entity.id
_entity.type
_entity.pdbx_description
1 polymer ?
#
loop_
_entity_poly.entity_id
_entity_poly.type
_entity_poly.pdbx_seq_one_letter_code
_entity_poly.pdbx_strand_id
1 'polypeptide(L)'
;MRNLKLLMLLFVLSLISCSTDSDTSEEISKTEMKLNPRFVNLENTVKTIKIPENSSLKTTLDKEEIHVRVFSAEYITNGEDGKMGNTVFFNNGGNKKLAGDFLPFEFLDESPNISYFVDQTRPSKDLGIEVTTVAIDRAMETWDGITCSDLGIFQYVPETTTSTGYIVKLVYDLGLMATDLGGSYEYFGDVVHSGWLPAEFFDVPEIFGPEGGSDSVLGVTFTIQFTDEFGNAVDLDNNGKYDVAWREIYYNDAFTWNDGSTYDVETIALHEAGHGLSQAHFGKAFLSGGNGRLHFSPRAVMNAAYSGIQTEINKTDEAGHCSNWASWPER
;
A
#
# COMPACT_ATOMS: atom_id res chain seq x y z
N MET A 1 53.45 -69.97 8.65
CA MET A 1 52.35 -70.85 9.09
C MET A 1 52.45 -71.10 10.60
N ARG A 2 51.59 -70.47 11.41
CA ARG A 2 51.18 -70.98 12.74
C ARG A 2 49.97 -70.19 13.26
N ASN A 3 48.90 -70.94 13.52
CA ASN A 3 47.65 -70.59 14.23
C ASN A 3 47.95 -70.20 15.71
N LEU A 4 47.09 -69.71 16.60
CA LEU A 4 45.62 -69.72 16.80
C LEU A 4 45.34 -68.85 18.07
N LYS A 5 44.16 -68.23 18.19
CA LYS A 5 43.26 -68.11 19.39
C LYS A 5 42.31 -66.91 19.19
N LEU A 6 41.05 -67.10 18.80
CA LEU A 6 39.88 -67.45 19.62
C LEU A 6 39.45 -66.33 20.58
N LEU A 7 38.37 -65.61 20.26
CA LEU A 7 37.25 -65.48 21.19
C LEU A 7 35.93 -65.15 20.47
N MET A 8 34.94 -65.88 20.94
CA MET A 8 33.53 -65.99 20.59
C MET A 8 32.74 -64.89 21.32
N LEU A 9 31.74 -64.27 20.68
CA LEU A 9 30.50 -63.93 21.38
C LEU A 9 29.33 -63.78 20.39
N LEU A 10 28.39 -64.72 20.51
CA LEU A 10 27.01 -64.64 20.04
C LEU A 10 26.28 -63.53 20.81
N PHE A 11 25.48 -62.71 20.13
CA PHE A 11 24.27 -62.16 20.72
C PHE A 11 23.15 -62.21 19.68
N VAL A 12 22.26 -63.18 19.86
CA VAL A 12 20.93 -63.22 19.26
C VAL A 12 20.04 -62.44 20.23
N LEU A 13 19.50 -61.30 19.79
CA LEU A 13 18.32 -60.72 20.43
C LEU A 13 17.20 -60.65 19.39
N SER A 14 16.27 -61.57 19.56
CA SER A 14 14.93 -61.53 19.00
C SER A 14 14.21 -60.27 19.48
N LEU A 15 13.84 -59.37 18.56
CA LEU A 15 12.83 -58.36 18.81
C LEU A 15 11.58 -58.71 18.01
N ILE A 16 10.62 -59.26 18.75
CA ILE A 16 9.19 -59.15 18.46
C ILE A 16 8.87 -57.65 18.55
N SER A 17 8.36 -57.06 17.47
CA SER A 17 7.65 -55.78 17.55
C SER A 17 6.21 -56.03 17.12
N CYS A 18 5.32 -55.95 18.10
CA CYS A 18 3.89 -55.90 17.91
C CYS A 18 3.54 -54.70 17.02
N SER A 19 2.57 -54.92 16.13
CA SER A 19 1.75 -53.87 15.55
C SER A 19 1.04 -53.11 16.67
N THR A 20 1.40 -51.85 16.83
CA THR A 20 0.48 -50.83 17.33
C THR A 20 0.49 -49.74 16.29
N ASP A 21 -0.59 -49.68 15.51
CA ASP A 21 -1.00 -48.48 14.79
C ASP A 21 -1.04 -47.35 15.81
N SER A 22 0.02 -46.56 15.88
CA SER A 22 -0.06 -45.25 16.47
C SER A 22 -0.67 -44.35 15.40
N ASP A 23 -2.00 -44.20 15.47
CA ASP A 23 -2.68 -42.99 15.01
C ASP A 23 -2.09 -41.81 15.79
N THR A 24 -0.92 -41.36 15.39
CA THR A 24 -0.48 -40.00 15.65
C THR A 24 -0.99 -39.18 14.48
N SER A 25 -2.26 -38.80 14.58
CA SER A 25 -2.69 -37.53 14.02
C SER A 25 -1.88 -36.46 14.74
N GLU A 26 -0.66 -36.20 14.27
CA GLU A 26 -0.06 -34.90 14.49
C GLU A 26 -1.01 -33.91 13.83
N GLU A 27 -1.89 -33.32 14.63
CA GLU A 27 -2.48 -32.04 14.33
C GLU A 27 -1.31 -31.09 14.10
N ILE A 28 -0.88 -30.98 12.84
CA ILE A 28 -0.03 -29.92 12.37
C ILE A 28 -0.85 -28.66 12.66
N SER A 29 -0.52 -28.01 13.77
CA SER A 29 -0.98 -26.67 14.11
C SER A 29 -0.78 -25.83 12.87
N LYS A 30 -1.89 -25.50 12.19
CA LYS A 30 -1.95 -24.49 11.14
C LYS A 30 -1.68 -23.17 11.82
N THR A 31 -0.42 -22.86 12.05
CA THR A 31 -0.01 -21.55 12.50
C THR A 31 -0.19 -20.64 11.29
N GLU A 32 -1.38 -20.06 11.15
CA GLU A 32 -1.62 -18.96 10.20
C GLU A 32 -0.57 -17.89 10.47
N MET A 33 0.34 -17.70 9.52
CA MET A 33 1.18 -16.52 9.54
C MET A 33 0.27 -15.36 9.16
N LYS A 34 -0.17 -14.60 10.17
CA LYS A 34 -0.85 -13.33 9.95
C LYS A 34 0.19 -12.34 9.42
N LEU A 35 0.35 -12.23 8.10
CA LEU A 35 0.81 -10.97 7.52
C LEU A 35 -0.37 -10.02 7.65
N ASN A 36 -0.46 -9.36 8.80
CA ASN A 36 -1.28 -8.17 8.90
C ASN A 36 -0.49 -7.09 8.14
N PRO A 37 -1.07 -6.39 7.16
CA PRO A 37 -0.47 -5.14 6.71
C PRO A 37 -0.14 -4.31 7.95
N ARG A 38 1.14 -3.96 8.11
CA ARG A 38 1.57 -3.17 9.24
C ARG A 38 1.29 -1.72 8.89
N PHE A 39 0.15 -1.23 9.37
CA PHE A 39 -0.12 0.19 9.41
C PHE A 39 0.82 0.82 10.43
N VAL A 40 1.87 1.48 9.92
CA VAL A 40 2.70 2.31 10.77
C VAL A 40 2.02 3.65 10.94
N ASN A 41 1.82 3.98 12.20
CA ASN A 41 1.33 5.27 12.59
C ASN A 41 2.54 6.15 12.96
N LEU A 42 2.86 7.13 12.10
CA LEU A 42 3.91 8.13 12.38
C LEU A 42 3.36 9.24 13.30
N GLU A 43 2.59 8.83 14.32
CA GLU A 43 1.48 9.55 14.98
C GLU A 43 1.83 10.89 15.65
N ASN A 44 3.12 11.25 15.71
CA ASN A 44 3.61 12.34 16.55
C ASN A 44 4.31 13.47 15.79
N THR A 45 4.20 13.54 14.46
CA THR A 45 4.77 14.68 13.71
C THR A 45 3.68 15.52 13.07
N VAL A 46 3.19 16.49 13.85
CA VAL A 46 2.35 17.57 13.33
C VAL A 46 3.23 18.54 12.53
N LYS A 47 2.84 18.85 11.29
CA LYS A 47 3.48 19.88 10.48
C LYS A 47 2.47 20.91 10.00
N THR A 48 2.94 22.13 9.83
CA THR A 48 2.21 23.19 9.12
C THR A 48 2.60 23.15 7.64
N ILE A 49 1.59 23.12 6.76
CA ILE A 49 1.77 23.05 5.30
C ILE A 49 1.70 24.46 4.72
N LYS A 50 2.42 24.68 3.63
CA LYS A 50 2.28 25.89 2.81
C LYS A 50 1.52 25.56 1.53
N ILE A 51 0.58 26.40 1.18
CA ILE A 51 -0.06 26.35 -0.14
C ILE A 51 0.71 27.30 -1.06
N PRO A 52 1.10 26.88 -2.28
CA PRO A 52 1.91 27.72 -3.15
C PRO A 52 1.20 29.05 -3.49
N GLU A 53 1.89 30.18 -3.37
CA GLU A 53 1.33 31.54 -3.56
C GLU A 53 0.74 31.79 -4.97
N ASN A 54 1.14 31.00 -5.97
CA ASN A 54 0.66 31.08 -7.36
C ASN A 54 -0.29 29.92 -7.74
N SER A 55 -0.65 29.07 -6.81
CA SER A 55 -1.59 27.98 -7.09
C SER A 55 -3.02 28.53 -7.12
N SER A 56 -3.87 28.01 -7.99
CA SER A 56 -5.32 28.31 -7.99
C SER A 56 -6.06 27.72 -6.78
N LEU A 57 -5.30 27.33 -5.75
CA LEU A 57 -5.70 26.53 -4.61
C LEU A 57 -5.85 27.51 -3.44
N LYS A 58 -7.07 27.82 -3.03
CA LYS A 58 -7.37 28.49 -1.76
C LYS A 58 -8.23 27.56 -0.92
N THR A 59 -8.06 27.68 0.38
CA THR A 59 -8.79 26.85 1.34
C THR A 59 -10.02 27.55 1.85
N THR A 60 -11.02 26.75 2.18
CA THR A 60 -12.18 27.14 3.00
C THR A 60 -11.86 27.22 4.50
N LEU A 61 -10.73 26.63 4.94
CA LEU A 61 -10.21 26.79 6.29
C LEU A 61 -9.84 28.26 6.54
N ASP A 62 -10.54 28.88 7.49
CA ASP A 62 -10.39 30.27 7.95
C ASP A 62 -9.06 30.52 8.75
N LYS A 63 -8.00 29.77 8.44
CA LYS A 63 -6.71 29.82 9.14
C LYS A 63 -5.57 29.87 8.13
N GLU A 64 -4.67 30.84 8.33
CA GLU A 64 -3.40 30.95 7.61
C GLU A 64 -2.47 29.73 7.83
N GLU A 65 -2.84 28.79 8.71
CA GLU A 65 -2.08 27.60 9.07
C GLU A 65 -2.95 26.33 9.01
N ILE A 66 -2.50 25.35 8.23
CA ILE A 66 -3.11 24.02 8.12
C ILE A 66 -2.19 23.02 8.80
N HIS A 67 -2.73 22.30 9.79
CA HIS A 67 -1.99 21.29 10.53
C HIS A 67 -2.37 19.90 10.05
N VAL A 68 -1.35 19.08 9.83
CA VAL A 68 -1.54 17.68 9.45
C VAL A 68 -0.62 16.75 10.18
N ARG A 69 -0.98 15.46 10.14
CA ARG A 69 -0.11 14.35 10.52
C ARG A 69 -0.28 13.20 9.52
N VAL A 70 0.72 12.32 9.47
CA VAL A 70 0.58 11.05 8.75
C VAL A 70 -0.28 10.11 9.59
N PHE A 71 -1.35 9.60 8.99
CA PHE A 71 -2.32 8.73 9.65
C PHE A 71 -2.01 7.24 9.43
N SER A 72 -1.77 6.85 8.18
CA SER A 72 -1.55 5.46 7.81
C SER A 72 -0.70 5.33 6.54
N ALA A 73 -0.18 4.12 6.33
CA ALA A 73 0.50 3.70 5.11
C ALA A 73 -0.09 2.34 4.67
N GLU A 74 -0.70 2.31 3.49
CA GLU A 74 -1.20 1.08 2.85
C GLU A 74 -0.24 0.69 1.72
N TYR A 75 0.07 -0.58 1.52
CA TYR A 75 1.03 -0.99 0.49
C TYR A 75 0.69 -2.32 -0.17
N ILE A 76 1.01 -2.46 -1.46
CA ILE A 76 0.94 -3.73 -2.18
C ILE A 76 2.29 -4.46 -2.19
N THR A 77 2.27 -5.78 -1.97
CA THR A 77 3.48 -6.61 -1.96
C THR A 77 3.62 -7.52 -3.19
N ASN A 78 4.81 -8.08 -3.41
CA ASN A 78 5.09 -9.02 -4.50
C ASN A 78 4.46 -10.43 -4.32
N GLY A 79 4.12 -10.84 -3.09
CA GLY A 79 3.37 -12.06 -2.79
C GLY A 79 4.15 -13.39 -2.70
N GLU A 80 5.49 -13.37 -2.59
CA GLU A 80 6.31 -14.58 -2.59
C GLU A 80 6.78 -15.00 -1.19
N ASP A 81 6.11 -15.95 -0.51
CA ASP A 81 6.62 -16.55 0.74
C ASP A 81 6.16 -18.01 0.96
N GLY A 82 6.91 -18.95 0.39
CA GLY A 82 6.53 -20.36 0.31
C GLY A 82 6.68 -21.18 1.59
N LYS A 83 5.58 -21.82 2.07
CA LYS A 83 5.59 -22.98 2.99
C LYS A 83 4.44 -23.96 2.68
N MET A 84 4.67 -25.27 2.84
CA MET A 84 3.72 -26.36 2.49
C MET A 84 2.57 -26.51 3.50
N GLY A 85 1.36 -26.77 2.99
CA GLY A 85 0.08 -26.61 3.68
C GLY A 85 -0.75 -25.49 3.03
N ASN A 86 -2.03 -25.34 3.36
CA ASN A 86 -2.77 -24.13 2.93
C ASN A 86 -2.21 -22.93 3.72
N THR A 87 -1.18 -22.29 3.18
CA THR A 87 -0.58 -21.09 3.75
C THR A 87 -1.42 -19.90 3.32
N VAL A 88 -1.93 -19.14 4.29
CA VAL A 88 -2.68 -17.90 4.07
C VAL A 88 -1.71 -16.74 4.23
N PHE A 89 -1.64 -15.86 3.23
CA PHE A 89 -0.75 -14.69 3.29
C PHE A 89 -1.46 -13.54 3.99
N PHE A 90 -2.58 -13.10 3.45
CA PHE A 90 -3.44 -12.08 4.05
C PHE A 90 -4.90 -12.52 4.05
N ASN A 91 -5.70 -11.96 4.94
CA ASN A 91 -7.15 -12.20 5.01
C ASN A 91 -7.88 -10.91 5.40
N ASN A 92 -8.25 -10.12 4.40
CA ASN A 92 -8.89 -8.82 4.56
C ASN A 92 -10.40 -8.96 4.32
N GLY A 93 -11.13 -9.30 5.38
CA GLY A 93 -12.59 -9.50 5.37
C GLY A 93 -13.41 -8.25 5.70
N GLY A 94 -12.79 -7.07 5.66
CA GLY A 94 -13.44 -5.79 5.94
C GLY A 94 -14.40 -5.32 4.85
N ASN A 95 -14.93 -4.11 5.01
CA ASN A 95 -15.90 -3.49 4.09
C ASN A 95 -15.24 -2.67 2.95
N LYS A 96 -13.94 -2.87 2.68
CA LYS A 96 -13.16 -2.11 1.68
C LYS A 96 -13.03 -0.60 1.96
N LYS A 97 -13.25 -0.15 3.19
CA LYS A 97 -13.15 1.27 3.53
C LYS A 97 -11.95 1.55 4.41
N LEU A 98 -11.18 2.59 4.08
CA LEU A 98 -10.23 3.17 5.01
C LEU A 98 -10.95 3.94 6.13
N ALA A 99 -10.23 4.19 7.21
CA ALA A 99 -10.73 4.89 8.40
C ALA A 99 -10.76 6.43 8.25
N GLY A 100 -10.33 6.96 7.11
CA GLY A 100 -10.42 8.37 6.78
C GLY A 100 -10.85 8.59 5.33
N ASP A 101 -11.61 9.66 5.08
CA ASP A 101 -12.11 10.07 3.77
C ASP A 101 -11.88 11.56 3.52
N PHE A 102 -11.89 11.95 2.25
CA PHE A 102 -11.98 13.36 1.84
C PHE A 102 -13.31 13.97 2.28
N LEU A 103 -13.30 15.31 2.38
CA LEU A 103 -14.46 16.13 2.73
C LEU A 103 -15.00 16.82 1.47
N PRO A 104 -16.31 16.74 1.18
CA PRO A 104 -16.91 17.39 0.00
C PRO A 104 -17.24 18.87 0.22
N PHE A 105 -16.66 19.50 1.24
CA PHE A 105 -16.87 20.92 1.52
C PHE A 105 -15.62 21.60 2.10
N GLU A 106 -14.55 20.84 2.34
CA GLU A 106 -13.25 21.37 2.74
C GLU A 106 -12.23 20.92 1.72
N PHE A 107 -11.84 21.86 0.85
CA PHE A 107 -10.94 21.61 -0.26
C PHE A 107 -9.70 22.46 -0.11
N LEU A 108 -8.55 21.87 -0.41
CA LEU A 108 -7.31 22.62 -0.49
C LEU A 108 -7.20 23.37 -1.83
N ASP A 109 -7.92 22.91 -2.85
CA ASP A 109 -7.85 23.35 -4.24
C ASP A 109 -9.08 24.14 -4.75
N GLU A 110 -9.96 24.59 -3.85
CA GLU A 110 -11.26 25.21 -4.17
C GLU A 110 -12.25 24.32 -4.96
N SER A 111 -11.97 23.02 -5.12
CA SER A 111 -12.72 22.14 -6.01
C SER A 111 -13.32 20.94 -5.28
N PRO A 112 -14.61 20.62 -5.47
CA PRO A 112 -15.18 19.35 -5.04
C PRO A 112 -14.74 18.17 -5.90
N ASN A 113 -14.02 18.40 -6.98
CA ASN A 113 -13.46 17.33 -7.76
C ASN A 113 -12.12 16.89 -7.17
N ILE A 114 -11.81 15.60 -7.27
CA ILE A 114 -10.55 15.06 -6.78
C ILE A 114 -9.43 15.41 -7.75
N SER A 115 -8.46 16.20 -7.30
CA SER A 115 -7.25 16.47 -8.06
C SER A 115 -6.21 15.36 -7.86
N TYR A 116 -5.50 15.01 -8.93
CA TYR A 116 -4.29 14.19 -8.81
C TYR A 116 -3.08 14.84 -9.47
N PHE A 117 -1.90 14.53 -8.96
CA PHE A 117 -0.64 15.05 -9.49
C PHE A 117 0.35 13.91 -9.73
N VAL A 118 1.17 14.04 -10.78
CA VAL A 118 2.24 13.08 -11.10
C VAL A 118 3.60 13.76 -11.03
N ASP A 119 4.41 13.34 -10.07
CA ASP A 119 5.77 13.84 -9.89
C ASP A 119 6.71 13.27 -10.95
N GLN A 120 7.20 14.17 -11.80
CA GLN A 120 8.13 13.85 -12.89
C GLN A 120 9.60 14.03 -12.50
N THR A 121 9.89 14.53 -11.28
CA THR A 121 11.27 14.76 -10.80
C THR A 121 11.96 13.50 -10.30
N ARG A 122 11.19 12.46 -9.99
CA ARG A 122 11.67 11.16 -9.50
C ARG A 122 11.18 10.03 -10.42
N PRO A 123 11.73 9.94 -11.64
CA PRO A 123 11.31 8.94 -12.61
C PRO A 123 11.72 7.53 -12.19
N SER A 124 11.01 6.52 -12.70
CA SER A 124 11.48 5.15 -12.67
C SER A 124 12.85 5.02 -13.35
N LYS A 125 13.71 4.15 -12.84
CA LYS A 125 14.96 3.77 -13.54
C LYS A 125 14.74 2.96 -14.82
N ASP A 126 13.58 2.29 -14.95
CA ASP A 126 13.33 1.30 -16.00
C ASP A 126 12.51 1.85 -17.18
N LEU A 127 11.63 2.83 -16.91
CA LEU A 127 10.68 3.38 -17.87
C LEU A 127 10.80 4.91 -17.97
N GLY A 128 10.57 5.45 -19.17
CA GLY A 128 10.52 6.89 -19.39
C GLY A 128 9.32 7.55 -18.69
N ILE A 129 9.46 8.83 -18.32
CA ILE A 129 8.43 9.63 -17.63
C ILE A 129 7.11 9.61 -18.40
N GLU A 130 7.16 9.71 -19.74
CA GLU A 130 5.97 9.72 -20.57
C GLU A 130 5.22 8.39 -20.49
N VAL A 131 5.94 7.27 -20.36
CA VAL A 131 5.32 5.93 -20.25
C VAL A 131 4.66 5.78 -18.89
N THR A 132 5.37 6.14 -17.82
CA THR A 132 4.83 5.99 -16.45
C THR A 132 3.69 6.97 -16.18
N THR A 133 3.78 8.21 -16.68
CA THR A 133 2.70 9.21 -16.55
C THR A 133 1.43 8.71 -17.25
N VAL A 134 1.53 8.25 -18.51
CA VAL A 134 0.36 7.73 -19.23
C VAL A 134 -0.22 6.48 -18.55
N ALA A 135 0.62 5.60 -17.98
CA ALA A 135 0.14 4.44 -17.23
C ALA A 135 -0.62 4.84 -15.94
N ILE A 136 -0.15 5.87 -15.23
CA ILE A 136 -0.86 6.45 -14.08
C ILE A 136 -2.16 7.11 -14.52
N ASP A 137 -2.16 7.88 -15.61
CA ASP A 137 -3.37 8.53 -16.13
C ASP A 137 -4.46 7.49 -16.45
N ARG A 138 -4.11 6.37 -17.10
CA ARG A 138 -5.06 5.27 -17.35
C ARG A 138 -5.63 4.68 -16.06
N ALA A 139 -4.83 4.55 -15.00
CA ALA A 139 -5.30 4.08 -13.71
C ALA A 139 -6.28 5.07 -13.06
N MET A 140 -6.01 6.37 -13.14
CA MET A 140 -6.91 7.41 -12.62
C MET A 140 -8.20 7.50 -13.44
N GLU A 141 -8.12 7.46 -14.77
CA GLU A 141 -9.28 7.40 -15.68
C GLU A 141 -10.16 6.18 -15.40
N THR A 142 -9.55 5.04 -15.05
CA THR A 142 -10.27 3.82 -14.70
C THR A 142 -11.12 4.00 -13.44
N TRP A 143 -10.62 4.73 -12.43
CA TRP A 143 -11.40 5.07 -11.24
C TRP A 143 -12.47 6.14 -11.53
N ASP A 144 -12.15 7.15 -12.34
CA ASP A 144 -13.10 8.19 -12.74
C ASP A 144 -14.29 7.63 -13.55
N GLY A 145 -14.05 6.58 -14.34
CA GLY A 145 -15.08 5.89 -15.11
C GLY A 145 -16.14 5.14 -14.29
N ILE A 146 -16.02 5.07 -12.95
CA ILE A 146 -17.02 4.43 -12.10
C ILE A 146 -18.24 5.32 -11.93
N THR A 147 -19.37 4.89 -12.52
CA THR A 147 -20.59 5.72 -12.65
C THR A 147 -21.38 5.97 -11.37
N CYS A 148 -21.07 5.29 -10.27
CA CYS A 148 -21.83 5.46 -9.03
C CYS A 148 -21.42 6.68 -8.21
N SER A 149 -20.31 7.32 -8.57
CA SER A 149 -19.79 8.55 -7.93
C SER A 149 -19.49 9.58 -9.00
N ASP A 150 -19.56 10.86 -8.65
CA ASP A 150 -19.14 11.97 -9.52
C ASP A 150 -17.94 12.69 -8.90
N LEU A 151 -16.81 11.97 -8.78
CA LEU A 151 -15.58 12.51 -8.20
C LEU A 151 -14.88 13.53 -9.11
N GLY A 152 -15.22 13.54 -10.41
CA GLY A 152 -14.68 14.46 -11.40
C GLY A 152 -13.16 14.49 -11.47
N ILE A 153 -12.51 13.33 -11.39
CA ILE A 153 -11.06 13.22 -11.18
C ILE A 153 -10.31 13.93 -12.31
N PHE A 154 -9.36 14.79 -11.96
CA PHE A 154 -8.58 15.55 -12.95
C PHE A 154 -7.12 15.68 -12.55
N GLN A 155 -6.24 15.75 -13.56
CA GLN A 155 -4.83 15.99 -13.34
C GLN A 155 -4.56 17.47 -13.11
N TYR A 156 -3.91 17.80 -11.99
CA TYR A 156 -3.26 19.08 -11.80
C TYR A 156 -1.89 19.07 -12.50
N VAL A 157 -1.63 20.08 -13.33
CA VAL A 157 -0.36 20.24 -14.04
C VAL A 157 0.21 21.63 -13.73
N PRO A 158 1.24 21.73 -12.88
CA PRO A 158 1.89 23.00 -12.55
C PRO A 158 2.66 23.56 -13.75
N GLU A 159 2.85 24.88 -13.78
CA GLU A 159 3.57 25.56 -14.85
C GLU A 159 5.05 25.14 -14.96
N THR A 160 5.62 24.69 -13.84
CA THR A 160 7.00 24.24 -13.74
C THR A 160 7.05 22.84 -13.17
N THR A 161 8.05 22.06 -13.60
CA THR A 161 8.35 20.78 -12.97
C THR A 161 8.68 21.01 -11.49
N THR A 162 7.91 20.39 -10.60
CA THR A 162 8.05 20.56 -9.15
C THR A 162 8.19 19.19 -8.49
N SER A 163 9.11 19.11 -7.52
CA SER A 163 9.28 17.93 -6.68
C SER A 163 8.28 17.98 -5.53
N THR A 164 7.59 16.87 -5.31
CA THR A 164 6.52 16.72 -4.31
C THR A 164 6.95 15.73 -3.24
N GLY A 165 6.05 15.36 -2.32
CA GLY A 165 6.31 14.32 -1.35
C GLY A 165 6.65 14.88 0.03
N TYR A 166 5.62 15.02 0.84
CA TYR A 166 5.67 15.35 2.25
C TYR A 166 6.37 14.24 3.04
N ILE A 167 6.05 12.97 2.75
CA ILE A 167 6.58 11.83 3.53
C ILE A 167 8.09 11.71 3.37
N VAL A 168 8.59 11.75 2.13
CA VAL A 168 10.04 11.66 1.86
C VAL A 168 10.81 12.84 2.46
N LYS A 169 10.23 14.05 2.42
CA LYS A 169 10.81 15.22 3.11
C LYS A 169 10.83 15.04 4.63
N LEU A 170 9.74 14.52 5.18
CA LEU A 170 9.56 14.32 6.61
C LEU A 170 10.57 13.31 7.17
N VAL A 171 10.72 12.14 6.53
CA VAL A 171 11.64 11.10 7.01
C VAL A 171 13.10 11.56 6.96
N TYR A 172 13.48 12.33 5.95
CA TYR A 172 14.81 12.94 5.88
C TYR A 172 15.02 13.97 6.99
N ASP A 173 14.06 14.89 7.20
CA ASP A 173 14.17 15.92 8.24
C ASP A 173 14.17 15.35 9.66
N LEU A 174 13.55 14.18 9.87
CA LEU A 174 13.60 13.42 11.13
C LEU A 174 14.92 12.66 11.31
N GLY A 175 15.79 12.63 10.30
CA GLY A 175 17.05 11.89 10.31
C GLY A 175 16.88 10.37 10.21
N LEU A 176 15.74 9.90 9.70
CA LEU A 176 15.47 8.47 9.48
C LEU A 176 16.10 7.96 8.18
N MET A 177 16.52 8.87 7.29
CA MET A 177 17.27 8.60 6.08
C MET A 177 18.51 9.48 6.03
N ALA A 178 19.58 8.97 5.39
CA ALA A 178 20.83 9.71 5.26
C ALA A 178 20.85 10.57 3.99
N THR A 179 20.17 10.12 2.93
CA THR A 179 20.12 10.81 1.64
C THR A 179 18.89 11.71 1.56
N ASP A 180 19.11 12.98 1.17
CA ASP A 180 18.02 13.87 0.77
C ASP A 180 17.54 13.46 -0.64
N LEU A 181 16.37 12.83 -0.70
CA LEU A 181 15.75 12.38 -1.95
C LEU A 181 14.81 13.45 -2.54
N GLY A 182 14.95 14.70 -2.09
CA GLY A 182 14.00 15.77 -2.38
C GLY A 182 12.74 15.64 -1.53
N GLY A 183 11.65 16.21 -2.01
CA GLY A 183 10.43 16.34 -1.22
C GLY A 183 9.99 17.79 -1.02
N SER A 184 8.73 17.97 -0.67
CA SER A 184 8.17 19.27 -0.34
C SER A 184 7.08 19.12 0.71
N TYR A 185 6.92 20.15 1.56
CA TYR A 185 5.77 20.29 2.46
C TYR A 185 4.65 21.11 1.83
N GLU A 186 4.70 21.32 0.51
CA GLU A 186 3.63 21.99 -0.23
C GLU A 186 2.58 20.97 -0.69
N TYR A 187 1.34 21.44 -0.82
CA TYR A 187 0.23 20.66 -1.37
C TYR A 187 0.21 20.76 -2.91
N PHE A 188 -0.04 19.62 -3.57
CA PHE A 188 -0.04 19.49 -5.04
C PHE A 188 -1.30 18.86 -5.62
N GLY A 189 -2.17 18.32 -4.78
CA GLY A 189 -3.41 17.64 -5.17
C GLY A 189 -3.85 16.65 -4.09
N ASP A 190 -5.08 16.16 -4.22
CA ASP A 190 -5.67 15.23 -3.25
C ASP A 190 -5.02 13.84 -3.30
N VAL A 191 -4.64 13.40 -4.50
CA VAL A 191 -3.90 12.15 -4.74
C VAL A 191 -2.59 12.47 -5.47
N VAL A 192 -1.46 12.33 -4.78
CA VAL A 192 -0.15 12.72 -5.30
C VAL A 192 0.68 11.47 -5.60
N HIS A 193 0.93 11.19 -6.87
CA HIS A 193 1.91 10.19 -7.30
C HIS A 193 3.33 10.78 -7.18
N SER A 194 3.92 10.65 -6.00
CA SER A 194 5.19 11.24 -5.59
C SER A 194 6.42 10.60 -6.25
N GLY A 195 6.24 9.62 -7.13
CA GLY A 195 7.29 9.07 -7.98
C GLY A 195 8.01 7.84 -7.40
N TRP A 196 9.16 7.52 -7.99
CA TRP A 196 9.93 6.31 -7.71
C TRP A 196 11.06 6.59 -6.72
N LEU A 197 11.08 5.85 -5.62
CA LEU A 197 12.09 6.00 -4.57
C LEU A 197 12.98 4.75 -4.45
N PRO A 198 14.27 4.94 -4.11
CA PRO A 198 15.20 3.84 -3.92
C PRO A 198 14.87 3.00 -2.68
N ALA A 199 15.51 1.84 -2.58
CA ALA A 199 15.41 0.92 -1.45
C ALA A 199 15.61 1.61 -0.08
N GLU A 200 16.46 2.63 0.02
CA GLU A 200 16.71 3.37 1.27
C GLU A 200 15.41 3.92 1.90
N PHE A 201 14.46 4.38 1.08
CA PHE A 201 13.15 4.83 1.58
C PHE A 201 12.30 3.65 2.07
N PHE A 202 12.25 2.57 1.27
CA PHE A 202 11.49 1.37 1.58
C PHE A 202 12.08 0.53 2.71
N ASP A 203 13.28 0.85 3.17
CA ASP A 203 13.95 0.20 4.30
C ASP A 203 13.95 1.05 5.57
N VAL A 204 13.22 2.17 5.60
CA VAL A 204 13.00 2.95 6.83
C VAL A 204 12.29 2.08 7.87
N PRO A 205 12.96 1.67 8.97
CA PRO A 205 12.42 0.65 9.87
C PRO A 205 11.18 1.11 10.62
N GLU A 206 11.06 2.41 10.85
CA GLU A 206 9.88 3.02 11.45
C GLU A 206 8.64 2.79 10.60
N ILE A 207 8.76 2.75 9.27
CA ILE A 207 7.64 2.63 8.31
C ILE A 207 7.43 1.19 7.85
N PHE A 208 8.50 0.49 7.48
CA PHE A 208 8.41 -0.83 6.84
C PHE A 208 8.76 -1.98 7.81
N GLY A 209 9.13 -1.64 9.04
CA GLY A 209 9.55 -2.60 10.05
C GLY A 209 11.04 -2.97 9.94
N PRO A 210 11.55 -3.77 10.89
CA PRO A 210 12.98 -4.04 11.01
C PRO A 210 13.58 -4.82 9.84
N GLU A 211 12.75 -5.49 9.04
CA GLU A 211 13.17 -6.27 7.86
C GLU A 211 13.24 -5.40 6.60
N GLY A 212 12.74 -4.16 6.65
CA GLY A 212 12.56 -3.32 5.48
C GLY A 212 11.42 -3.82 4.59
N GLY A 213 11.20 -3.10 3.49
CA GLY A 213 10.20 -3.40 2.48
C GLY A 213 10.76 -3.34 1.06
N SER A 214 12.06 -3.03 0.89
CA SER A 214 12.64 -2.83 -0.45
C SER A 214 12.55 -4.05 -1.36
N ASP A 215 12.45 -5.25 -0.81
CA ASP A 215 12.37 -6.52 -1.54
C ASP A 215 10.95 -7.07 -1.73
N SER A 216 9.96 -6.45 -1.09
CA SER A 216 8.62 -7.01 -0.94
C SER A 216 7.51 -6.01 -1.25
N VAL A 217 7.70 -4.71 -0.97
CA VAL A 217 6.74 -3.63 -1.22
C VAL A 217 6.94 -3.04 -2.61
N LEU A 218 5.91 -3.10 -3.46
CA LEU A 218 5.95 -2.54 -4.81
C LEU A 218 5.56 -1.06 -4.85
N GLY A 219 4.53 -0.71 -4.07
CA GLY A 219 4.00 0.65 -3.95
C GLY A 219 3.43 0.85 -2.56
N VAL A 220 3.33 2.12 -2.16
CA VAL A 220 2.76 2.52 -0.87
C VAL A 220 1.98 3.81 -1.01
N THR A 221 0.79 3.86 -0.41
CA THR A 221 -0.06 5.03 -0.28
C THR A 221 -0.11 5.49 1.17
N PHE A 222 0.40 6.68 1.45
CA PHE A 222 0.28 7.34 2.74
C PHE A 222 -0.98 8.19 2.80
N THR A 223 -1.69 8.13 3.92
CA THR A 223 -2.79 9.05 4.21
C THR A 223 -2.30 10.16 5.12
N ILE A 224 -2.41 11.41 4.66
CA ILE A 224 -2.15 12.60 5.44
C ILE A 224 -3.50 13.18 5.86
N GLN A 225 -3.73 13.31 7.16
CA GLN A 225 -5.01 13.77 7.70
C GLN A 225 -4.88 15.18 8.27
N PHE A 226 -5.99 15.91 8.27
CA PHE A 226 -6.11 17.14 9.04
C PHE A 226 -6.01 16.87 10.54
N THR A 227 -5.50 17.85 11.26
CA THR A 227 -5.52 17.90 12.72
C THR A 227 -5.90 19.29 13.22
N ASP A 228 -6.28 19.39 14.49
CA ASP A 228 -6.27 20.67 15.19
C ASP A 228 -4.83 21.17 15.44
N GLU A 229 -4.71 22.35 16.04
CA GLU A 229 -3.43 22.98 16.42
C GLU A 229 -2.62 22.19 17.47
N PHE A 230 -3.25 21.20 18.12
CA PHE A 230 -2.63 20.33 19.11
C PHE A 230 -2.29 18.94 18.55
N GLY A 231 -2.57 18.69 17.26
CA GLY A 231 -2.32 17.41 16.60
C GLY A 231 -3.40 16.36 16.80
N ASN A 232 -4.55 16.73 17.37
CA ASN A 232 -5.68 15.82 17.48
C ASN A 232 -6.36 15.66 16.12
N ALA A 233 -6.79 14.45 15.82
CA ALA A 233 -7.58 14.20 14.62
C ALA A 233 -8.89 14.98 14.62
N VAL A 234 -9.31 15.41 13.43
CA VAL A 234 -10.60 16.06 13.20
C VAL A 234 -11.55 15.14 12.43
N ASP A 235 -12.84 15.32 12.69
CA ASP A 235 -14.00 14.70 12.02
C ASP A 235 -15.05 15.82 11.89
N LEU A 236 -14.90 16.66 10.87
CA LEU A 236 -15.65 17.90 10.68
C LEU A 236 -17.09 17.64 10.26
N ASP A 237 -17.35 16.55 9.53
CA ASP A 237 -18.69 16.17 9.10
C ASP A 237 -19.41 15.21 10.07
N ASN A 238 -18.74 14.78 11.15
CA ASN A 238 -19.22 13.88 12.19
C ASN A 238 -19.67 12.51 11.64
N ASN A 239 -19.00 11.99 10.61
CA ASN A 239 -19.32 10.68 10.04
C ASN A 239 -18.59 9.50 10.74
N GLY A 240 -17.76 9.80 11.75
CA GLY A 240 -16.99 8.82 12.51
C GLY A 240 -15.71 8.35 11.80
N LYS A 241 -15.28 9.05 10.76
CA LYS A 241 -13.99 8.87 10.07
C LYS A 241 -13.14 10.11 10.24
N TYR A 242 -11.83 9.95 10.04
CA TYR A 242 -10.91 11.08 10.05
C TYR A 242 -10.92 11.83 8.73
N ASP A 243 -10.78 13.15 8.79
CA ASP A 243 -10.74 13.98 7.58
C ASP A 243 -9.35 13.93 6.94
N VAL A 244 -9.31 13.47 5.70
CA VAL A 244 -8.09 13.37 4.90
C VAL A 244 -7.78 14.71 4.25
N ALA A 245 -6.53 15.14 4.35
CA ALA A 245 -6.03 16.33 3.68
C ALA A 245 -5.58 15.97 2.25
N TRP A 246 -4.69 14.98 2.11
CA TRP A 246 -4.31 14.38 0.83
C TRP A 246 -3.68 13.01 1.04
N ARG A 247 -3.38 12.32 -0.05
CA ARG A 247 -2.67 11.04 -0.06
C ARG A 247 -1.47 11.08 -0.98
N GLU A 248 -0.41 10.37 -0.60
CA GLU A 248 0.82 10.29 -1.37
C GLU A 248 1.17 8.86 -1.73
N ILE A 249 1.44 8.63 -3.00
CA ILE A 249 1.76 7.33 -3.57
C ILE A 249 3.23 7.31 -3.96
N TYR A 250 3.98 6.32 -3.49
CA TYR A 250 5.38 6.11 -3.82
C TYR A 250 5.60 4.72 -4.40
N TYR A 251 6.45 4.63 -5.41
CA TYR A 251 6.79 3.39 -6.10
C TYR A 251 8.20 2.95 -5.75
N ASN A 252 8.39 1.65 -5.53
CA ASN A 252 9.69 1.10 -5.16
C ASN A 252 10.58 0.84 -6.38
N ASP A 253 11.60 1.69 -6.55
CA ASP A 253 12.57 1.60 -7.63
C ASP A 253 13.63 0.49 -7.42
N ALA A 254 13.48 -0.36 -6.39
CA ALA A 254 14.25 -1.60 -6.28
C ALA A 254 13.77 -2.68 -7.27
N PHE A 255 12.49 -2.65 -7.64
CA PHE A 255 11.89 -3.57 -8.60
C PHE A 255 12.18 -3.15 -10.05
N THR A 256 11.92 -4.07 -11.00
CA THR A 256 11.95 -3.77 -12.43
C THR A 256 10.54 -3.49 -12.93
N TRP A 257 10.29 -2.24 -13.31
CA TRP A 257 8.97 -1.77 -13.74
C TRP A 257 8.70 -2.04 -15.22
N ASN A 258 7.44 -2.33 -15.53
CA ASN A 258 6.98 -2.58 -16.90
C ASN A 258 5.64 -1.86 -17.18
N ASP A 259 5.29 -1.73 -18.46
CA ASP A 259 3.95 -1.34 -18.93
C ASP A 259 3.40 -2.50 -19.76
N GLY A 260 2.45 -3.26 -19.21
CA GLY A 260 1.88 -4.47 -19.79
C GLY A 260 2.61 -5.78 -19.50
N SER A 261 3.43 -5.87 -18.43
CA SER A 261 4.15 -7.11 -18.03
C SER A 261 4.23 -7.28 -16.50
N THR A 262 5.12 -8.13 -15.97
CA THR A 262 5.32 -8.30 -14.52
C THR A 262 5.70 -6.97 -13.87
N TYR A 263 5.10 -6.66 -12.72
CA TYR A 263 5.20 -5.35 -12.07
C TYR A 263 4.82 -4.21 -13.01
N ASP A 264 3.60 -4.33 -13.52
CA ASP A 264 2.95 -3.36 -14.38
C ASP A 264 2.62 -2.07 -13.63
N VAL A 265 3.07 -0.92 -14.17
CA VAL A 265 2.85 0.40 -13.57
C VAL A 265 1.36 0.70 -13.44
N GLU A 266 0.56 0.47 -14.49
CA GLU A 266 -0.87 0.76 -14.45
C GLU A 266 -1.58 -0.08 -13.40
N THR A 267 -1.29 -1.39 -13.31
CA THR A 267 -1.87 -2.28 -12.31
C THR A 267 -1.58 -1.82 -10.88
N ILE A 268 -0.33 -1.46 -10.60
CA ILE A 268 0.08 -1.03 -9.25
C ILE A 268 -0.42 0.38 -8.96
N ALA A 269 -0.37 1.29 -9.94
CA ALA A 269 -0.98 2.62 -9.81
C ALA A 269 -2.49 2.54 -9.58
N LEU A 270 -3.21 1.62 -10.23
CA LEU A 270 -4.63 1.39 -10.01
C LEU A 270 -4.93 0.93 -8.59
N HIS A 271 -4.09 0.05 -8.03
CA HIS A 271 -4.18 -0.37 -6.63
C HIS A 271 -3.95 0.80 -5.67
N GLU A 272 -2.83 1.51 -5.82
CA GLU A 272 -2.46 2.60 -4.93
C GLU A 272 -3.41 3.79 -5.06
N ALA A 273 -3.88 4.12 -6.27
CA ALA A 273 -4.95 5.09 -6.47
C ALA A 273 -6.26 4.67 -5.79
N GLY A 274 -6.53 3.36 -5.70
CA GLY A 274 -7.64 2.85 -4.89
C GLY A 274 -7.51 3.25 -3.42
N HIS A 275 -6.32 3.10 -2.83
CA HIS A 275 -6.04 3.64 -1.49
C HIS A 275 -6.14 5.17 -1.46
N GLY A 276 -5.65 5.83 -2.51
CA GLY A 276 -5.84 7.25 -2.83
C GLY A 276 -7.31 7.69 -2.73
N LEU A 277 -8.24 6.80 -3.07
CA LEU A 277 -9.69 7.00 -3.06
C LEU A 277 -10.38 6.17 -1.96
N SER A 278 -9.75 6.05 -0.79
CA SER A 278 -10.30 5.43 0.43
C SER A 278 -10.68 3.95 0.33
N GLN A 279 -10.19 3.21 -0.67
CA GLN A 279 -10.31 1.76 -0.69
C GLN A 279 -9.33 1.14 0.31
N ALA A 280 -9.80 0.20 1.12
CA ALA A 280 -8.94 -0.69 1.89
C ALA A 280 -8.64 -1.98 1.11
N HIS A 281 -7.60 -2.71 1.52
CA HIS A 281 -7.38 -4.06 1.00
C HIS A 281 -8.58 -4.97 1.22
N PHE A 282 -8.74 -5.95 0.33
CA PHE A 282 -9.80 -6.95 0.43
C PHE A 282 -9.42 -8.29 -0.16
N GLY A 283 -10.05 -9.33 0.38
CA GLY A 283 -9.89 -10.70 -0.08
C GLY A 283 -8.75 -11.41 0.62
N LYS A 284 -8.39 -12.57 0.07
CA LYS A 284 -7.41 -13.49 0.66
C LYS A 284 -6.53 -14.07 -0.42
N ALA A 285 -5.23 -14.17 -0.14
CA ALA A 285 -4.31 -14.99 -0.91
C ALA A 285 -3.89 -16.24 -0.11
N PHE A 286 -3.78 -17.38 -0.80
CA PHE A 286 -3.34 -18.63 -0.19
C PHE A 286 -2.65 -19.57 -1.18
N LEU A 287 -1.70 -20.39 -0.70
CA LEU A 287 -1.14 -21.49 -1.49
C LEU A 287 -2.06 -22.71 -1.45
N SER A 288 -2.20 -23.40 -2.58
CA SER A 288 -2.83 -24.73 -2.59
C SER A 288 -1.84 -25.78 -2.08
N GLY A 289 -2.25 -26.56 -1.08
CA GLY A 289 -1.41 -27.58 -0.45
C GLY A 289 -0.95 -28.72 -1.39
N GLY A 290 -1.49 -28.82 -2.61
CA GLY A 290 -1.16 -29.89 -3.57
C GLY A 290 -0.16 -29.50 -4.67
N ASN A 291 -0.06 -28.22 -5.04
CA ASN A 291 0.80 -27.77 -6.14
C ASN A 291 1.58 -26.48 -5.85
N GLY A 292 1.45 -25.91 -4.65
CA GLY A 292 2.14 -24.67 -4.26
C GLY A 292 1.76 -23.45 -5.08
N ARG A 293 0.66 -23.48 -5.84
CA ARG A 293 0.19 -22.31 -6.61
C ARG A 293 -0.48 -21.30 -5.68
N LEU A 294 -0.20 -20.03 -5.92
CA LEU A 294 -0.88 -18.90 -5.30
C LEU A 294 -2.28 -18.73 -5.87
N HIS A 295 -3.27 -18.65 -5.00
CA HIS A 295 -4.67 -18.42 -5.32
C HIS A 295 -5.20 -17.19 -4.59
N PHE A 296 -6.10 -16.46 -5.24
CA PHE A 296 -6.80 -15.31 -4.68
C PHE A 296 -8.30 -15.57 -4.58
N SER A 297 -8.94 -15.10 -3.51
CA SER A 297 -10.38 -15.25 -3.28
C SER A 297 -10.98 -14.02 -2.59
N PRO A 298 -11.69 -13.15 -3.33
CA PRO A 298 -11.62 -13.01 -4.79
C PRO A 298 -10.28 -12.43 -5.23
N ARG A 299 -9.97 -12.59 -6.53
CA ARG A 299 -8.99 -11.72 -7.20
C ARG A 299 -9.63 -10.33 -7.35
N ALA A 300 -8.97 -9.30 -6.84
CA ALA A 300 -9.47 -7.94 -6.79
C ALA A 300 -8.30 -6.96 -6.93
N VAL A 301 -8.57 -5.75 -7.43
CA VAL A 301 -7.52 -4.71 -7.57
C VAL A 301 -6.88 -4.47 -6.21
N MET A 302 -7.71 -4.37 -5.17
CA MET A 302 -7.28 -4.11 -3.79
C MET A 302 -6.81 -5.36 -3.04
N ASN A 303 -6.29 -6.39 -3.71
CA ASN A 303 -5.59 -7.48 -3.01
C ASN A 303 -4.23 -6.98 -2.50
N ALA A 304 -3.87 -7.33 -1.26
CA ALA A 304 -2.61 -6.85 -0.64
C ALA A 304 -1.32 -7.39 -1.29
N ALA A 305 -1.45 -8.32 -2.24
CA ALA A 305 -0.34 -8.85 -3.02
C ALA A 305 -0.66 -8.79 -4.52
N TYR A 306 0.38 -8.52 -5.31
CA TYR A 306 0.32 -8.49 -6.75
C TYR A 306 -0.14 -9.85 -7.30
N SER A 307 -1.19 -9.82 -8.13
CA SER A 307 -1.80 -11.04 -8.69
C SER A 307 -1.58 -11.18 -10.20
N GLY A 308 -0.59 -10.46 -10.74
CA GLY A 308 -0.43 -10.25 -12.18
C GLY A 308 -1.19 -9.02 -12.68
N ILE A 309 -1.04 -8.73 -13.97
CA ILE A 309 -1.64 -7.55 -14.62
C ILE A 309 -3.15 -7.51 -14.35
N GLN A 310 -3.61 -6.37 -13.87
CA GLN A 310 -5.00 -6.09 -13.59
C GLN A 310 -5.27 -4.59 -13.71
N THR A 311 -5.88 -4.20 -14.83
CA THR A 311 -6.17 -2.81 -15.19
C THR A 311 -7.68 -2.52 -15.22
N GLU A 312 -8.49 -3.44 -14.68
CA GLU A 312 -9.95 -3.32 -14.65
C GLU A 312 -10.49 -3.42 -13.22
N ILE A 313 -11.46 -2.56 -12.90
CA ILE A 313 -12.21 -2.58 -11.64
C ILE A 313 -13.18 -3.76 -11.64
N ASN A 314 -13.04 -4.65 -10.67
CA ASN A 314 -13.99 -5.73 -10.47
C ASN A 314 -15.12 -5.33 -9.53
N LYS A 315 -16.23 -6.06 -9.57
CA LYS A 315 -17.45 -5.77 -8.79
C LYS A 315 -17.22 -5.50 -7.30
N THR A 316 -16.26 -6.19 -6.68
CA THR A 316 -15.95 -5.96 -5.27
C THR A 316 -15.27 -4.62 -5.06
N ASP A 317 -14.38 -4.21 -5.95
CA ASP A 317 -13.70 -2.92 -5.93
C ASP A 317 -14.71 -1.80 -6.22
N GLU A 318 -15.56 -1.97 -7.23
CA GLU A 318 -16.67 -1.06 -7.54
C GLU A 318 -17.63 -0.89 -6.34
N ALA A 319 -18.06 -1.99 -5.72
CA ALA A 319 -18.93 -1.91 -4.55
C ALA A 319 -18.28 -1.17 -3.38
N GLY A 320 -16.98 -1.37 -3.16
CA GLY A 320 -16.21 -0.60 -2.18
C GLY A 320 -16.21 0.88 -2.53
N HIS A 321 -15.94 1.24 -3.78
CA HIS A 321 -15.93 2.61 -4.29
C HIS A 321 -17.26 3.31 -4.10
N CYS A 322 -18.34 2.70 -4.59
CA CYS A 322 -19.69 3.24 -4.44
C CYS A 322 -20.08 3.39 -2.97
N SER A 323 -19.65 2.47 -2.12
CA SER A 323 -19.95 2.58 -0.69
C SER A 323 -19.27 3.77 -0.02
N ASN A 324 -18.14 4.26 -0.55
CA ASN A 324 -17.46 5.45 -0.07
C ASN A 324 -18.02 6.73 -0.71
N TRP A 325 -18.28 6.69 -2.02
CA TRP A 325 -18.38 7.92 -2.82
C TRP A 325 -19.73 8.12 -3.53
N ALA A 326 -20.71 7.24 -3.35
CA ALA A 326 -21.97 7.38 -4.09
C ALA A 326 -22.79 8.63 -3.73
N SER A 327 -22.51 9.26 -2.59
CA SER A 327 -23.11 10.53 -2.21
C SER A 327 -22.22 11.73 -2.54
N TRP A 328 -21.05 11.55 -3.16
CA TRP A 328 -20.18 12.67 -3.47
C TRP A 328 -20.75 13.54 -4.62
N PRO A 329 -20.68 14.89 -4.56
CA PRO A 329 -20.19 15.73 -3.44
C PRO A 329 -21.30 16.14 -2.45
N GLU A 330 -22.50 15.58 -2.58
CA GLU A 330 -23.66 15.87 -1.74
C GLU A 330 -23.58 15.12 -0.39
N ARG A 331 -22.91 15.68 0.63
CA ARG A 331 -23.14 15.24 2.01
C ARG A 331 -24.38 15.90 2.61
#